data_AF-A0A923IL65-F1
#
_entry.id   AF-A0A923IL65-F1
#
_cell.length_a   1.000
_cell.length_b   1.000
_cell.length_c   1.000
_cell.angle_alpha   90.00
_cell.angle_beta   90.00
_cell.angle_gamma   90.00
#
_symmetry.space_group_name_H-M   'P 1'
#
loop_
_entity.id
_entity.type
_entity.pdbx_description
1 polymer ?
#
loop_
_entity_poly.entity_id
_entity_poly.type
_entity_poly.pdbx_seq_one_letter_code
_entity_poly.pdbx_strand_id
1 'polypeptide(L)'
;MVSYIKSNKMKHKSIHKELIFYLDNELPNERRIIVEKHLEGCADCRSFLVFIQESMQVIVKEKNPEASPFFFTRLSARLEEKPEYQAQGQWVRLAQPVFFSILLTIGIYGGLQLGSNASSEKMNQATLSSVQLLNDFESEPIESFLLDEL
;
A
#
# COMPACT_ATOMS: atom_id res chain seq x y z
N MET A 1 50.72 -18.67 40.28
CA MET A 1 49.40 -19.06 40.83
C MET A 1 48.52 -17.82 40.83
N VAL A 2 47.61 -17.69 39.86
CA VAL A 2 46.54 -16.69 39.92
C VAL A 2 45.24 -17.43 39.67
N SER A 3 44.36 -17.26 40.65
CA SER A 3 43.25 -18.12 41.00
C SER A 3 42.16 -18.18 39.94
N TYR A 4 41.68 -19.40 39.70
CA TYR A 4 40.39 -19.70 39.10
C TYR A 4 39.27 -18.94 39.84
N ILE A 5 38.81 -17.82 39.26
CA ILE A 5 37.59 -17.16 39.72
C ILE A 5 36.41 -17.88 39.05
N LYS A 6 35.99 -18.93 39.74
CA LYS A 6 34.70 -19.58 39.63
C LYS A 6 33.59 -18.54 39.82
N SER A 7 33.10 -17.94 38.72
CA SER A 7 31.90 -17.09 38.74
C SER A 7 30.74 -17.73 37.97
N ASN A 8 29.94 -18.46 38.75
CA ASN A 8 28.48 -18.59 38.67
C ASN A 8 27.80 -18.71 37.28
N LYS A 9 27.68 -19.97 36.82
CA LYS A 9 26.49 -20.60 36.21
C LYS A 9 25.70 -19.85 35.11
N MET A 10 26.37 -19.14 34.23
CA MET A 10 26.08 -19.21 32.78
C MET A 10 27.29 -19.92 32.17
N LYS A 11 27.07 -21.07 31.52
CA LYS A 11 28.19 -21.83 30.92
C LYS A 11 28.87 -20.89 29.92
N HIS A 12 30.17 -20.66 30.01
CA HIS A 12 30.93 -19.82 29.06
C HIS A 12 30.61 -20.21 27.60
N LYS A 13 30.41 -21.51 27.36
CA LYS A 13 29.97 -22.06 26.07
C LYS A 13 28.62 -21.52 25.57
N SER A 14 27.69 -21.17 26.45
CA SER A 14 26.41 -20.55 26.11
C SER A 14 26.61 -19.10 25.69
N ILE A 15 27.36 -18.33 26.48
CA ILE A 15 27.69 -16.93 26.16
C ILE A 15 28.44 -16.86 24.83
N HIS A 16 29.43 -17.73 24.60
CA HIS A 16 30.18 -17.78 23.35
C HIS A 16 29.29 -17.93 22.11
N LYS A 17 28.21 -18.72 22.21
CA LYS A 17 27.23 -18.85 21.12
C LYS A 17 26.35 -17.63 20.97
N GLU A 18 26.05 -16.94 22.06
CA GLU A 18 25.22 -15.74 22.07
C GLU A 18 26.00 -14.49 21.62
N LEU A 19 27.34 -14.48 21.68
CA LEU A 19 28.16 -13.30 21.32
C LEU A 19 28.04 -12.86 19.86
N ILE A 20 27.80 -13.78 18.92
CA ILE A 20 27.56 -13.41 17.51
C ILE A 20 26.24 -12.64 17.37
N PHE A 21 25.17 -13.14 17.99
CA PHE A 21 23.86 -12.47 18.01
C PHE A 21 23.91 -11.15 18.79
N TYR A 22 24.83 -11.02 19.75
CA TYR A 22 25.10 -9.77 20.46
C TYR A 22 25.72 -8.71 19.55
N LEU A 23 26.70 -9.10 18.73
CA LEU A 23 27.32 -8.21 17.74
C LEU A 23 26.32 -7.75 16.67
N ASP A 24 25.46 -8.66 16.20
CA ASP A 24 24.46 -8.39 15.17
C ASP A 24 23.19 -7.70 15.70
N ASN A 25 23.12 -7.37 17.00
CA ASN A 25 21.94 -6.80 17.68
C ASN A 25 20.66 -7.67 17.59
N GLU A 26 20.78 -8.99 17.46
CA GLU A 26 19.66 -9.92 17.31
C GLU A 26 19.19 -10.54 18.64
N LEU A 27 19.85 -10.21 19.76
CA LEU A 27 19.45 -10.70 21.08
C LEU A 27 18.28 -9.90 21.68
N PRO A 28 17.29 -10.57 22.31
CA PRO A 28 16.27 -9.90 23.09
C PRO A 28 16.91 -9.17 24.29
N ASN A 29 16.32 -8.01 24.66
CA ASN A 29 16.86 -7.09 25.67
C ASN A 29 17.22 -7.76 27.00
N GLU A 30 16.39 -8.71 27.47
CA GLU A 30 16.63 -9.45 28.71
C GLU A 30 17.94 -10.26 28.67
N ARG A 31 18.22 -10.91 27.54
CA ARG A 31 19.44 -11.69 27.35
C ARG A 31 20.65 -10.82 27.14
N ARG A 32 20.48 -9.68 26.46
CA ARG A 32 21.54 -8.70 26.23
C ARG A 32 22.16 -8.22 27.54
N ILE A 33 21.32 -7.83 28.51
CA ILE A 33 21.77 -7.37 29.84
C ILE A 33 22.58 -8.46 30.56
N ILE A 34 22.18 -9.73 30.44
CA ILE A 34 22.88 -10.86 31.06
C ILE A 34 24.26 -11.08 30.41
N VAL A 35 24.34 -10.97 29.08
CA VAL A 35 25.60 -11.07 28.34
C VAL A 35 26.54 -9.91 28.68
N GLU A 36 26.04 -8.67 28.71
CA GLU A 36 26.80 -7.48 29.09
C GLU A 36 27.39 -7.61 30.50
N LYS A 37 26.56 -8.01 31.47
CA LYS A 37 27.02 -8.27 32.84
C LYS A 37 28.08 -9.37 32.92
N HIS A 38 27.99 -10.39 32.07
CA HIS A 38 29.03 -11.43 31.99
C HIS A 38 30.32 -10.90 31.38
N LEU A 39 30.23 -10.05 30.35
CA LEU A 39 31.39 -9.42 29.69
C LEU A 39 32.14 -8.45 30.60
N GLU A 40 31.46 -7.81 31.56
CA GLU A 40 32.11 -6.99 32.59
C GLU A 40 33.01 -7.81 33.51
N GLY A 41 32.58 -9.02 33.88
CA GLY A 41 33.27 -9.89 34.85
C GLY A 41 34.19 -10.96 34.25
N CYS A 42 34.16 -11.20 32.93
CA CYS A 42 34.87 -12.29 32.29
C CYS A 42 35.85 -11.78 31.21
N ALA A 43 37.15 -11.91 31.47
CA ALA A 43 38.19 -11.53 30.52
C ALA A 43 38.23 -12.46 29.29
N ASP A 44 37.98 -13.76 29.46
CA ASP A 44 38.02 -14.75 28.37
C ASP A 44 36.92 -14.51 27.32
N CYS A 45 35.70 -14.21 27.77
CA CYS A 45 34.60 -13.91 26.85
C CYS A 45 34.81 -12.57 26.13
N ARG A 46 35.47 -11.60 26.79
CA ARG A 46 35.80 -10.31 26.19
C ARG A 46 36.86 -10.45 25.10
N SER A 47 37.93 -11.22 25.34
CA SER A 47 38.96 -11.47 24.32
C SER A 47 38.39 -12.24 23.12
N PHE A 48 37.50 -13.20 23.37
CA PHE A 48 36.81 -13.92 22.32
C PHE A 48 35.89 -13.01 21.48
N LEU A 49 35.23 -12.02 22.10
CA LEU A 49 34.42 -11.02 21.39
C LEU A 49 35.29 -10.18 20.44
N VAL A 50 36.44 -9.70 20.91
CA VAL A 50 37.41 -8.96 20.09
C VAL A 50 37.89 -9.80 18.91
N PHE A 51 38.21 -11.08 19.15
CA PHE A 51 38.63 -12.01 18.10
C PHE A 51 37.57 -12.17 16.99
N ILE A 52 36.29 -12.28 17.36
CA ILE A 52 35.20 -12.34 16.36
C ILE A 52 35.14 -11.03 15.57
N GLN A 53 35.21 -9.89 16.24
CA GLN A 53 35.14 -8.57 15.60
C GLN A 53 36.29 -8.34 14.62
N GLU A 54 37.52 -8.71 14.99
CA GLU A 54 38.68 -8.64 14.10
C GLU A 54 38.53 -9.56 12.88
N SER A 55 38.05 -10.79 13.11
CA SER A 55 37.80 -11.75 12.02
C SER A 55 36.78 -11.22 11.01
N MET A 56 35.72 -10.54 11.48
CA MET A 56 34.74 -9.91 10.60
C MET A 56 35.30 -8.70 9.84
N GLN A 57 36.21 -7.91 10.44
CA GLN A 57 36.84 -6.79 9.76
C GLN A 57 37.70 -7.22 8.56
N VAL A 58 38.39 -8.36 8.66
CA VAL A 58 39.14 -8.93 7.53
C VAL A 58 38.20 -9.24 6.37
N ILE A 59 37.05 -9.85 6.65
CA ILE A 59 36.02 -10.15 5.65
C ILE A 59 35.46 -8.87 5.03
N VAL A 60 35.17 -7.85 5.84
CA VAL A 60 34.66 -6.56 5.33
C VAL A 60 35.68 -5.89 4.42
N LYS A 61 36.98 -5.96 4.75
CA LYS A 61 38.05 -5.38 3.94
C LYS A 61 38.18 -6.05 2.57
N GLU A 62 38.04 -7.36 2.50
CA GLU A 62 38.13 -8.11 1.23
C GLU A 62 36.82 -8.10 0.43
N LYS A 63 35.67 -8.08 1.12
CA LYS A 63 34.32 -8.11 0.51
C LYS A 63 33.81 -6.73 0.12
N ASN A 64 34.66 -5.70 0.06
CA ASN A 64 34.27 -4.39 -0.42
C ASN A 64 34.70 -4.24 -1.90
N PRO A 65 33.96 -4.83 -2.87
CA PRO A 65 34.18 -4.47 -4.25
C PRO A 65 33.91 -2.98 -4.37
N GLU A 66 34.79 -2.23 -5.03
CA GLU A 66 34.56 -0.82 -5.33
C GLU A 66 33.13 -0.68 -5.87
N ALA A 67 32.30 0.06 -5.14
CA ALA A 67 30.93 0.29 -5.55
C ALA A 67 30.98 0.82 -6.98
N SER A 68 30.28 0.17 -7.91
CA SER A 68 30.40 0.53 -9.32
C SER A 68 30.13 2.03 -9.49
N PRO A 69 30.86 2.74 -10.37
CA PRO A 69 30.82 4.20 -10.43
C PRO A 69 29.43 4.82 -10.56
N PHE A 70 28.45 4.05 -11.06
CA PHE A 70 27.07 4.46 -11.27
C PHE A 70 26.07 3.86 -10.27
N PHE A 71 26.49 3.02 -9.32
CA PHE A 71 25.59 2.42 -8.34
C PHE A 71 24.89 3.49 -7.50
N PHE A 72 25.66 4.46 -7.01
CA PHE A 72 25.13 5.55 -6.21
C PHE A 72 24.16 6.42 -7.01
N THR A 73 24.47 6.75 -8.28
CA THR A 73 23.59 7.50 -9.17
C THR A 73 22.29 6.76 -9.46
N ARG A 74 22.35 5.45 -9.74
CA ARG A 74 21.16 4.65 -10.02
C ARG A 74 20.30 4.45 -8.78
N LEU A 75 20.92 4.31 -7.61
CA LEU A 75 20.23 4.17 -6.34
C LEU A 75 19.57 5.49 -5.93
N SER A 76 20.27 6.61 -6.03
CA SER A 76 19.71 7.95 -5.77
C SER A 76 18.56 8.24 -6.71
N ALA A 77 18.69 7.96 -8.01
CA ALA A 77 17.58 8.09 -8.96
C ALA A 77 16.35 7.28 -8.54
N ARG A 78 16.51 6.04 -8.05
CA ARG A 78 15.38 5.21 -7.57
C ARG A 78 14.77 5.67 -6.25
N LEU A 79 15.56 6.28 -5.37
CA LEU A 79 15.08 6.85 -4.10
C LEU A 79 14.39 8.19 -4.31
N GLU A 80 14.88 8.95 -5.30
CA GLU A 80 14.39 10.28 -5.69
C GLU A 80 13.24 10.21 -6.68
N GLU A 81 13.07 9.06 -7.37
CA GLU A 81 11.78 8.49 -7.79
C GLU A 81 10.94 8.20 -6.52
N LYS A 82 10.68 9.23 -5.72
CA LYS A 82 9.37 9.36 -5.09
C LYS A 82 8.39 9.16 -6.23
N PRO A 83 7.32 8.38 -6.06
CA PRO A 83 6.25 8.42 -7.03
C PRO A 83 5.90 9.90 -7.12
N GLU A 84 6.15 10.51 -8.29
CA GLU A 84 5.41 11.67 -8.72
C GLU A 84 3.97 11.16 -8.81
N TYR A 85 3.36 10.99 -7.65
CA TYR A 85 1.93 10.98 -7.51
C TYR A 85 1.56 12.42 -7.80
N GLN A 86 1.49 12.67 -9.10
CA GLN A 86 0.91 13.78 -9.79
C GLN A 86 0.10 14.62 -8.81
N ALA A 87 0.70 15.68 -8.28
CA ALA A 87 -0.06 16.78 -7.71
C ALA A 87 -1.01 17.40 -8.77
N GLN A 88 -0.82 17.03 -10.04
CA GLN A 88 -1.69 17.30 -11.18
C GLN A 88 -2.93 16.38 -11.26
N GLY A 89 -3.04 15.33 -10.44
CA GLY A 89 -4.00 14.23 -10.59
C GLY A 89 -5.32 14.34 -9.82
N GLN A 90 -5.52 15.36 -8.96
CA GLN A 90 -6.78 15.54 -8.22
C GLN A 90 -7.64 16.68 -8.79
N TRP A 91 -7.04 17.82 -9.12
CA TRP A 91 -7.78 18.95 -9.71
C TRP A 91 -8.24 18.68 -11.13
N VAL A 92 -7.42 18.02 -11.97
CA VAL A 92 -7.84 17.60 -13.32
C VAL A 92 -8.92 16.51 -13.26
N ARG A 93 -8.85 15.63 -12.25
CA ARG A 93 -9.81 14.54 -12.03
C ARG A 93 -11.19 15.04 -11.55
N LEU A 94 -11.25 16.20 -10.89
CA LEU A 94 -12.50 16.90 -10.58
C LEU A 94 -12.95 17.87 -11.68
N ALA A 95 -12.02 18.49 -12.40
CA ALA A 95 -12.36 19.42 -13.47
C ALA A 95 -13.12 18.74 -14.62
N GLN A 96 -12.75 17.51 -14.97
CA GLN A 96 -13.40 16.75 -16.03
C GLN A 96 -14.91 16.49 -15.76
N PRO A 97 -15.34 15.92 -14.61
CA PRO A 97 -16.77 15.73 -14.33
C PRO A 97 -17.53 17.06 -14.14
N VAL A 98 -16.89 18.07 -13.54
CA VAL A 98 -17.55 19.38 -13.31
C VAL A 98 -17.89 20.08 -14.63
N PHE A 99 -17.02 20.01 -15.64
CA PHE A 99 -17.29 20.59 -16.96
C PHE A 99 -18.52 19.95 -17.63
N PHE A 100 -18.62 18.62 -17.61
CA PHE A 100 -19.78 17.92 -18.17
C PHE A 100 -21.07 18.23 -17.40
N SER A 101 -21.02 18.30 -16.06
CA SER A 101 -22.19 18.70 -15.26
C SER A 101 -22.66 20.12 -15.62
N ILE A 102 -21.74 21.09 -15.73
CA ILE A 102 -22.07 22.47 -16.10
C ILE A 102 -22.68 22.53 -17.51
N LEU A 103 -22.09 21.83 -18.49
CA LEU A 103 -22.63 21.76 -19.85
C LEU A 103 -24.06 21.20 -19.87
N LEU A 104 -24.30 20.13 -19.11
CA LEU A 104 -25.61 19.50 -19.02
C LEU A 104 -26.63 20.45 -18.38
N THR A 105 -26.27 21.11 -17.27
CA THR A 105 -27.16 22.08 -16.61
C THR A 105 -27.49 23.26 -17.53
N ILE A 106 -26.51 23.80 -18.25
CA ILE A 106 -26.73 24.87 -19.24
C ILE A 106 -27.63 24.37 -20.37
N GLY A 107 -27.42 23.15 -20.87
CA GLY A 107 -28.25 22.55 -21.91
C GLY A 107 -29.70 22.34 -21.48
N ILE A 108 -29.93 21.80 -20.28
CA ILE A 108 -31.28 21.63 -19.71
C ILE A 108 -31.94 22.99 -19.51
N TYR A 109 -31.27 23.92 -18.84
CA TYR A 109 -31.83 25.24 -18.54
C TYR A 109 -32.12 26.02 -19.82
N GLY A 110 -31.19 26.01 -20.77
CA GLY A 110 -31.37 26.61 -22.09
C GLY A 110 -32.51 25.97 -22.87
N GLY A 111 -32.60 24.64 -22.87
CA GLY A 111 -33.69 23.91 -23.52
C GLY A 111 -35.06 24.21 -22.91
N LEU A 112 -35.15 24.31 -21.58
CA LEU A 112 -36.39 24.67 -20.88
C LEU A 112 -36.80 26.11 -21.19
N GLN A 113 -35.87 27.06 -21.21
CA GLN A 113 -36.18 28.45 -21.51
C GLN A 113 -36.57 28.64 -22.99
N LEU A 114 -35.88 28.00 -23.93
CA LEU A 114 -36.26 28.02 -25.35
C LEU A 114 -37.61 27.32 -25.57
N GLY A 115 -37.80 26.18 -24.90
CA GLY A 115 -39.02 25.39 -24.96
C GLY A 115 -40.23 26.10 -24.37
N SER A 116 -40.09 26.78 -23.22
CA SER A 116 -41.20 27.51 -22.60
C SER A 116 -41.68 28.68 -23.46
N ASN A 117 -40.74 29.33 -24.17
CA ASN A 117 -41.06 30.45 -25.05
C ASN A 117 -41.71 29.96 -26.37
N ALA A 118 -41.34 28.76 -26.82
CA ALA A 118 -41.93 28.10 -27.99
C ALA A 118 -43.26 27.38 -27.67
N SER A 119 -43.50 27.00 -26.41
CA SER A 119 -44.69 26.23 -25.98
C SER A 119 -45.90 27.10 -25.67
N SER A 120 -45.89 28.37 -26.09
CA SER A 120 -47.11 29.18 -26.13
C SER A 120 -48.00 28.79 -27.30
N GLU A 121 -48.28 27.49 -27.50
CA GLU A 121 -49.45 27.01 -28.25
C GLU A 121 -49.72 25.51 -27.98
N LYS A 122 -50.76 25.28 -27.16
CA LYS A 122 -51.62 24.07 -27.02
C LYS A 122 -51.00 22.71 -27.38
N MET A 123 -50.57 21.95 -26.36
CA MET A 123 -50.39 20.49 -26.47
C MET A 123 -51.43 19.77 -25.62
N ASN A 124 -52.48 19.27 -26.26
CA ASN A 124 -53.35 18.23 -25.72
C ASN A 124 -53.79 17.32 -26.87
N GLN A 125 -53.82 16.01 -26.58
CA GLN A 125 -54.62 14.96 -27.23
C GLN A 125 -53.94 13.97 -28.19
N ALA A 126 -52.75 14.21 -28.73
CA ALA A 126 -52.11 13.26 -29.68
C ALA A 126 -51.12 12.25 -29.05
N THR A 127 -50.62 12.50 -27.84
CA THR A 127 -49.62 11.65 -27.17
C THR A 127 -50.22 10.54 -26.31
N LEU A 128 -51.51 10.63 -25.96
CA LEU A 128 -52.18 9.61 -25.12
C LEU A 128 -52.59 8.38 -25.96
N SER A 129 -52.98 8.60 -27.22
CA SER A 129 -53.41 7.55 -28.15
C SER A 129 -52.27 6.60 -28.57
N SER A 130 -51.04 7.08 -28.62
CA SER A 130 -49.87 6.27 -29.00
C SER A 130 -49.44 5.30 -27.90
N VAL A 131 -49.63 5.67 -26.62
CA VAL A 131 -49.34 4.80 -25.47
C VAL A 131 -50.38 3.70 -25.31
N GLN A 132 -51.65 3.97 -25.65
CA GLN A 132 -52.70 2.95 -25.64
C GLN A 132 -52.55 1.88 -26.73
N LEU A 133 -51.88 2.17 -27.84
CA LEU A 133 -51.67 1.21 -28.93
C LEU A 133 -50.54 0.19 -28.63
N LEU A 134 -49.69 0.47 -27.65
CA LEU A 134 -48.56 -0.40 -27.25
C LEU A 134 -48.92 -1.36 -26.10
N ASN A 135 -50.11 -1.23 -25.50
CA ASN A 135 -50.53 -2.03 -24.35
C ASN A 135 -51.35 -3.26 -24.78
N ASP A 136 -50.76 -4.11 -25.63
CA ASP A 136 -51.43 -5.30 -26.18
C ASP A 136 -51.64 -6.42 -25.12
N PHE A 137 -50.98 -6.29 -23.96
CA PHE A 137 -51.17 -7.14 -22.78
C PHE A 137 -52.55 -6.98 -22.14
N GLU A 138 -53.25 -5.87 -22.40
CA GLU A 138 -54.60 -5.63 -21.90
C GLU A 138 -55.67 -6.14 -22.88
N SER A 139 -55.35 -6.24 -24.18
CA SER A 139 -56.26 -6.76 -25.22
C SER A 139 -56.37 -8.29 -25.23
N GLU A 140 -55.32 -9.02 -24.83
CA GLU A 140 -55.34 -10.48 -24.75
C GLU A 140 -54.99 -10.97 -23.33
N PRO A 141 -55.98 -11.16 -22.45
CA PRO A 141 -55.72 -11.70 -21.12
C PRO A 141 -55.19 -13.12 -21.22
N ILE A 142 -54.10 -13.41 -20.50
CA ILE A 142 -53.38 -14.70 -20.44
C ILE A 142 -54.31 -15.91 -20.21
N GLU A 143 -55.51 -15.68 -19.68
CA GLU A 143 -56.56 -16.69 -19.51
C GLU A 143 -57.00 -17.37 -20.82
N SER A 144 -57.02 -16.66 -21.97
CA SER A 144 -57.36 -17.27 -23.26
C SER A 144 -56.31 -18.28 -23.71
N PHE A 145 -55.03 -18.00 -23.45
CA PHE A 145 -53.91 -18.87 -23.81
C PHE A 145 -53.88 -20.17 -22.99
N LEU A 146 -54.41 -20.14 -21.76
CA LEU A 146 -54.45 -21.31 -20.87
C LEU A 146 -55.68 -22.20 -21.10
N LEU A 147 -56.74 -21.67 -21.70
CA LEU A 147 -57.97 -22.41 -21.98
C LEU A 147 -57.95 -23.14 -23.33
N ASP A 148 -57.04 -22.78 -24.25
CA ASP A 148 -56.90 -23.44 -25.55
C ASP A 148 -56.09 -24.76 -25.50
N GLU A 149 -55.47 -25.09 -24.36
CA GLU A 149 -54.66 -26.31 -24.18
C GLU A 149 -55.32 -27.40 -23.30
N LEU A 150 -56.65 -27.34 -23.14
CA LEU A 150 -57.51 -28.38 -22.53
C LEU A 150 -58.56 -28.88 -23.52
#